data_AF-A0A0K0X1U4-F1
#
_entry.id   AF-A0A0K0X1U4-F1
#
_cell.length_a   1.000
_cell.length_b   1.000
_cell.length_c   1.000
_cell.angle_alpha   90.00
_cell.angle_beta   90.00
_cell.angle_gamma   90.00
#
_symmetry.space_group_name_H-M   'P 1'
#
loop_
_entity.id
_entity.type
_entity.pdbx_description
1 polymer ?
#
loop_
_entity_poly.entity_id
_entity_poly.type
_entity_poly.pdbx_seq_one_letter_code
_entity_poly.pdbx_strand_id
1 'polypeptide(L)'
;MGLFTRRKSRATRRAEARAIKAKAKLEARLAAKNEARRIKADRKAERKALDAQLKAQRDADRNALKIAETQLRAAREGKLLSPSRVRRLLTVTRLLAPVLVPVVYRAAVAARGAIDERRADQLGVPLSQLGQFSGHGAQLSARIAGAEQTLRLVAEKKPKDAETKQFVAAINDRLTDLAAAVTAAENMPSARRRGAHAAISTQLDGIDADLMARLGLV
;
A
#
# COMPACT_ATOMS: atom_id res chain seq x y z
N MET A 1 49.31 -55.96 87.47
CA MET A 1 50.11 -55.05 86.60
C MET A 1 49.34 -53.73 86.45
N GLY A 2 49.60 -52.76 87.33
CA GLY A 2 48.85 -51.50 87.41
C GLY A 2 49.25 -50.48 86.35
N LEU A 3 48.27 -49.92 85.64
CA LEU A 3 48.43 -48.82 84.69
C LEU A 3 48.60 -47.47 85.44
N PHE A 4 49.82 -47.18 85.90
CA PHE A 4 50.17 -45.85 86.37
C PHE A 4 50.38 -44.91 85.17
N THR A 5 49.32 -44.21 84.74
CA THR A 5 49.48 -43.19 83.70
C THR A 5 50.17 -41.95 84.27
N ARG A 6 51.28 -41.54 83.63
CA ARG A 6 52.13 -40.41 84.02
C ARG A 6 51.31 -39.11 84.11
N ARG A 7 51.06 -38.60 85.32
CA ARG A 7 50.36 -37.32 85.52
C ARG A 7 51.25 -36.17 85.02
N LYS A 8 50.75 -35.39 84.05
CA LYS A 8 51.39 -34.14 83.60
C LYS A 8 51.67 -33.21 84.79
N SER A 9 52.88 -32.63 84.85
CA SER A 9 53.30 -31.74 85.94
C SER A 9 52.43 -30.47 86.01
N ARG A 10 52.38 -29.83 87.20
CA ARG A 10 51.58 -28.60 87.39
C ARG A 10 52.01 -27.46 86.47
N ALA A 11 53.29 -27.40 86.13
CA ALA A 11 53.86 -26.42 85.22
C ALA A 11 53.31 -26.58 83.80
N THR A 12 53.25 -27.81 83.28
CA THR A 12 52.75 -28.06 81.92
C THR A 12 51.26 -27.78 81.80
N ARG A 13 50.45 -28.14 82.80
CA ARG A 13 49.01 -27.81 82.83
C ARG A 13 48.76 -26.30 82.86
N ARG A 14 49.56 -25.52 83.59
CA ARG A 14 49.46 -24.05 83.61
C ARG A 14 49.86 -23.43 82.28
N ALA A 15 50.88 -23.98 81.61
CA ALA A 15 51.27 -23.56 80.27
C ALA A 15 50.18 -23.86 79.24
N GLU A 16 49.62 -25.08 79.27
CA GLU A 16 48.50 -25.51 78.42
C GLU A 16 47.27 -24.62 78.64
N ALA A 17 46.89 -24.35 79.90
CA ALA A 17 45.78 -23.45 80.21
C ALA A 17 46.00 -22.01 79.72
N ARG A 18 47.23 -21.48 79.84
CA ARG A 18 47.59 -20.16 79.29
C ARG A 18 47.55 -20.14 77.76
N ALA A 19 48.01 -21.21 77.11
CA ALA A 19 47.97 -21.36 75.66
C ALA A 19 46.54 -21.42 75.13
N ILE A 20 45.66 -22.21 75.78
CA ILE A 20 44.23 -22.29 75.44
C ILE A 20 43.57 -20.92 75.62
N LYS A 21 43.84 -20.22 76.73
CA LYS A 21 43.29 -18.88 76.97
C LYS A 21 43.79 -17.85 75.95
N ALA A 22 45.07 -17.92 75.58
CA ALA A 22 45.64 -17.05 74.55
C ALA A 22 45.03 -17.33 73.18
N LYS A 23 44.88 -18.61 72.81
CA LYS A 23 44.22 -19.05 71.58
C LYS A 23 42.77 -18.57 71.53
N ALA A 24 41.99 -18.81 72.58
CA ALA A 24 40.60 -18.36 72.67
C ALA A 24 40.48 -16.82 72.56
N LYS A 25 41.39 -16.07 73.19
CA LYS A 25 41.40 -14.59 73.09
C LYS A 25 41.74 -14.10 71.67
N LEU A 26 42.65 -14.79 70.98
CA LEU A 26 42.98 -14.47 69.58
C LEU A 26 41.84 -14.84 68.64
N GLU A 27 41.24 -16.00 68.81
CA GLU A 27 40.07 -16.43 68.03
C GLU A 27 38.88 -15.49 68.22
N ALA A 28 38.59 -15.07 69.47
CA ALA A 28 37.55 -14.08 69.73
C ALA A 28 37.84 -12.72 69.05
N ARG A 29 39.09 -12.27 69.06
CA ARG A 29 39.49 -11.02 68.37
C ARG A 29 39.37 -11.13 66.85
N LEU A 30 39.77 -12.27 66.27
CA LEU A 30 39.67 -12.50 64.83
C LEU A 30 38.21 -12.67 64.40
N ALA A 31 37.40 -13.36 65.20
CA ALA A 31 35.95 -13.49 65.00
C ALA A 31 35.28 -12.12 65.01
N ALA A 32 35.50 -11.30 66.05
CA ALA A 32 34.95 -9.96 66.14
C ALA A 32 35.39 -9.05 64.96
N LYS A 33 36.65 -9.17 64.53
CA LYS A 33 37.15 -8.43 63.35
C LYS A 33 36.48 -8.88 62.05
N ASN A 34 36.23 -10.18 61.90
CA ASN A 34 35.54 -10.74 60.74
C ASN A 34 34.06 -10.35 60.74
N GLU A 35 33.37 -10.42 61.88
CA GLU A 35 31.99 -9.97 62.04
C GLU A 35 31.85 -8.48 61.70
N ALA A 36 32.73 -7.63 62.22
CA ALA A 36 32.74 -6.21 61.87
C ALA A 36 32.94 -5.97 60.36
N ARG A 37 33.77 -6.78 59.70
CA ARG A 37 33.95 -6.73 58.24
C ARG A 37 32.70 -7.19 57.50
N ARG A 38 32.03 -8.25 57.95
CA ARG A 38 30.78 -8.76 57.37
C ARG A 38 29.67 -7.73 57.49
N ILE A 39 29.40 -7.22 58.69
CA ILE A 39 28.39 -6.18 58.94
C ILE A 39 28.65 -4.94 58.06
N LYS A 40 29.91 -4.52 57.90
CA LYS A 40 30.25 -3.39 57.02
C LYS A 40 29.99 -3.71 55.55
N ALA A 41 30.31 -4.92 55.09
CA ALA A 41 30.05 -5.36 53.73
C ALA A 41 28.54 -5.45 53.45
N ASP A 42 27.78 -6.03 54.39
CA ASP A 42 26.32 -6.19 54.30
C ASP A 42 25.64 -4.83 54.22
N ARG A 43 25.97 -3.90 55.13
CA ARG A 43 25.47 -2.50 55.07
C ARG A 43 25.82 -1.80 53.75
N LYS A 44 26.99 -2.08 53.17
CA LYS A 44 27.38 -1.51 51.87
C LYS A 44 26.57 -2.13 50.74
N ALA A 45 26.29 -3.43 50.81
CA ALA A 45 25.45 -4.13 49.84
C ALA A 45 24.00 -3.63 49.91
N GLU A 46 23.43 -3.50 51.11
CA GLU A 46 22.09 -2.94 51.34
C GLU A 46 21.97 -1.53 50.78
N ARG A 47 22.92 -0.63 51.09
CA ARG A 47 22.92 0.74 50.55
C ARG A 47 22.95 0.75 49.02
N LYS A 48 23.81 -0.08 48.40
CA LYS A 48 23.87 -0.19 46.94
C LYS A 48 22.57 -0.73 46.35
N ALA A 49 21.94 -1.70 47.01
CA ALA A 49 20.67 -2.24 46.58
C ALA A 49 19.56 -1.19 46.64
N LEU A 50 19.49 -0.41 47.74
CA LEU A 50 18.57 0.70 47.89
C LEU A 50 18.80 1.79 46.83
N ASP A 51 20.06 2.20 46.60
CA ASP A 51 20.40 3.18 45.57
C ASP A 51 20.01 2.70 44.16
N ALA A 52 20.22 1.41 43.87
CA ALA A 52 19.83 0.82 42.60
C ALA A 52 18.30 0.79 42.43
N GLN A 53 17.56 0.45 43.49
CA GLN A 53 16.09 0.49 43.48
C GLN A 53 15.57 1.92 43.27
N LEU A 54 16.14 2.91 43.95
CA LEU A 54 15.75 4.31 43.78
C LEU A 54 16.05 4.83 42.36
N LYS A 55 17.18 4.43 41.77
CA LYS A 55 17.49 4.77 40.36
C LYS A 55 16.50 4.11 39.41
N ALA A 56 16.24 2.81 39.58
CA ALA A 56 15.28 2.09 38.76
C ALA A 56 13.88 2.70 38.85
N GLN A 57 13.43 3.09 40.04
CA GLN A 57 12.17 3.80 40.24
C GLN A 57 12.15 5.15 39.50
N ARG A 58 13.20 5.97 39.65
CA ARG A 58 13.29 7.26 38.93
C ARG A 58 13.29 7.09 37.42
N ASP A 59 13.97 6.08 36.90
CA ASP A 59 13.99 5.81 35.47
C ASP A 59 12.64 5.26 34.98
N ALA A 60 11.97 4.44 35.79
CA ALA A 60 10.59 4.01 35.53
C ALA A 60 9.63 5.20 35.51
N ASP A 61 9.72 6.12 36.47
CA ASP A 61 8.90 7.33 36.54
C ASP A 61 9.14 8.23 35.33
N ARG A 62 10.42 8.45 34.94
CA ARG A 62 10.77 9.20 33.73
C ARG A 62 10.21 8.55 32.48
N ASN A 63 10.25 7.22 32.39
CA ASN A 63 9.68 6.50 31.26
C ASN A 63 8.15 6.59 31.26
N ALA A 64 7.51 6.49 32.42
CA ALA A 64 6.07 6.68 32.57
C ALA A 64 5.64 8.09 32.15
N LEU A 65 6.39 9.13 32.54
CA LEU A 65 6.16 10.51 32.10
C LEU A 65 6.33 10.66 30.58
N LYS A 66 7.37 10.07 29.98
CA LYS A 66 7.54 10.08 28.52
C LYS A 66 6.39 9.37 27.80
N ILE A 67 5.92 8.25 28.34
CA ILE A 67 4.78 7.50 27.79
C ILE A 67 3.50 8.34 27.92
N ALA A 68 3.28 8.98 29.07
CA ALA A 68 2.14 9.88 29.25
C ALA A 68 2.21 11.09 28.30
N GLU A 69 3.39 11.68 28.11
CA GLU A 69 3.60 12.76 27.14
C GLU A 69 3.37 12.30 25.70
N THR A 70 3.86 11.11 25.31
CA THR A 70 3.62 10.59 23.96
C THR A 70 2.16 10.23 23.74
N GLN A 71 1.46 9.70 24.75
CA GLN A 71 0.02 9.45 24.70
C GLN A 71 -0.78 10.75 24.64
N LEU A 72 -0.40 11.76 25.42
CA LEU A 72 -1.03 13.09 25.39
C LEU A 72 -0.77 13.79 24.06
N ARG A 73 0.43 13.67 23.50
CA ARG A 73 0.74 14.10 22.13
C ARG A 73 -0.11 13.32 21.13
N ALA A 74 -0.20 12.00 21.23
CA ALA A 74 -1.01 11.16 20.34
C ALA A 74 -2.51 11.50 20.41
N ALA A 75 -3.03 11.81 21.61
CA ALA A 75 -4.40 12.24 21.85
C ALA A 75 -4.66 13.66 21.32
N ARG A 76 -3.73 14.61 21.52
CA ARG A 76 -3.79 15.95 20.91
C ARG A 76 -3.69 15.88 19.39
N GLU A 77 -2.87 14.96 18.86
CA GLU A 77 -2.74 14.65 17.44
C GLU A 77 -3.89 13.77 16.91
N GLY A 78 -4.81 13.32 17.76
CA GLY A 78 -6.06 12.66 17.36
C GLY A 78 -6.98 13.58 16.55
N LYS A 79 -6.69 14.88 16.52
CA LYS A 79 -7.17 15.78 15.47
C LYS A 79 -6.41 15.42 14.19
N LEU A 80 -7.10 14.80 13.25
CA LEU A 80 -6.67 14.24 11.94
C LEU A 80 -5.72 15.10 11.08
N LEU A 81 -5.37 16.31 11.51
CA LEU A 81 -4.56 17.30 10.82
C LEU A 81 -3.35 17.75 11.67
N SER A 82 -2.73 16.86 12.44
CA SER A 82 -1.53 17.24 13.19
C SER A 82 -0.35 17.53 12.24
N PRO A 83 0.40 18.63 12.43
CA PRO A 83 1.49 19.01 11.52
C PRO A 83 2.59 17.94 11.40
N SER A 84 2.82 17.17 12.48
CA SER A 84 3.80 16.08 12.53
C SER A 84 3.40 14.90 11.64
N ARG A 85 2.13 14.47 11.68
CA ARG A 85 1.63 13.40 10.80
C ARG A 85 1.56 13.84 9.35
N VAL A 86 1.14 15.07 9.07
CA VAL A 86 1.15 15.62 7.71
C VAL A 86 2.58 15.66 7.16
N ARG A 87 3.57 16.13 7.94
CA ARG A 87 4.97 16.10 7.53
C ARG A 87 5.48 14.68 7.30
N ARG A 88 5.21 13.74 8.20
CA ARG A 88 5.61 12.32 8.04
C ARG A 88 4.95 11.67 6.82
N LEU A 89 3.64 11.87 6.65
CA LEU A 89 2.90 11.40 5.50
C LEU A 89 3.49 11.99 4.22
N LEU A 90 3.71 13.30 4.15
CA LEU A 90 4.34 13.94 2.99
C LEU A 90 5.75 13.38 2.72
N THR A 91 6.56 13.11 3.74
CA THR A 91 7.89 12.51 3.53
C THR A 91 7.81 11.08 3.02
N VAL A 92 6.91 10.26 3.56
CA VAL A 92 6.70 8.87 3.11
C VAL A 92 6.13 8.85 1.70
N THR A 93 5.13 9.69 1.44
CA THR A 93 4.51 9.83 0.12
C THR A 93 5.53 10.32 -0.90
N ARG A 94 6.41 11.28 -0.56
CA ARG A 94 7.48 11.75 -1.44
C ARG A 94 8.54 10.69 -1.73
N LEU A 95 8.86 9.83 -0.76
CA LEU A 95 9.79 8.70 -0.96
C LEU A 95 9.20 7.59 -1.81
N LEU A 96 7.90 7.30 -1.65
CA LEU A 96 7.22 6.25 -2.41
C LEU A 96 6.67 6.75 -3.75
N ALA A 97 6.54 8.07 -3.94
CA ALA A 97 6.05 8.71 -5.16
C ALA A 97 6.69 8.18 -6.45
N PRO A 98 8.02 8.07 -6.61
CA PRO A 98 8.61 7.61 -7.87
C PRO A 98 8.25 6.17 -8.26
N VAL A 99 7.80 5.34 -7.30
CA VAL A 99 7.38 3.96 -7.55
C VAL A 99 5.85 3.86 -7.64
N LEU A 100 5.13 4.53 -6.75
CA LEU A 100 3.67 4.52 -6.72
C LEU A 100 3.07 5.23 -7.93
N VAL A 101 3.65 6.35 -8.37
CA VAL A 101 3.10 7.13 -9.49
C VAL A 101 3.05 6.30 -10.78
N PRO A 102 4.14 5.63 -11.22
CA PRO A 102 4.06 4.75 -12.40
C PRO A 102 3.10 3.57 -12.24
N VAL A 103 3.01 2.98 -11.05
CA VAL A 103 2.14 1.82 -10.80
C VAL A 103 0.66 2.21 -10.85
N VAL A 104 0.28 3.29 -10.18
CA VAL A 104 -1.10 3.81 -10.23
C VAL A 104 -1.45 4.26 -11.64
N TYR A 105 -0.51 4.90 -12.34
CA TYR A 105 -0.70 5.27 -13.75
C TYR A 105 -0.96 4.04 -14.63
N ARG A 106 -0.12 2.99 -14.53
CA ARG A 106 -0.31 1.75 -15.29
C ARG A 106 -1.61 1.04 -14.92
N ALA A 107 -1.98 1.02 -13.65
CA ALA A 107 -3.24 0.43 -13.20
C ALA A 107 -4.45 1.22 -13.74
N ALA A 108 -4.40 2.55 -13.74
CA ALA A 108 -5.45 3.39 -14.29
C ALA A 108 -5.59 3.23 -15.81
N VAL A 109 -4.45 3.14 -16.52
CA VAL A 109 -4.44 2.90 -17.98
C VAL A 109 -4.91 1.49 -18.31
N ALA A 110 -4.52 0.47 -17.54
CA ALA A 110 -4.99 -0.90 -17.74
C ALA A 110 -6.49 -1.04 -17.43
N ALA A 111 -6.98 -0.39 -16.37
CA ALA A 111 -8.40 -0.39 -16.05
C ALA A 111 -9.21 0.35 -17.12
N ARG A 112 -8.71 1.48 -17.63
CA ARG A 112 -9.32 2.19 -18.75
C ARG A 112 -9.30 1.34 -20.02
N GLY A 113 -8.16 0.70 -20.33
CA GLY A 113 -8.03 -0.24 -21.45
C GLY A 113 -8.98 -1.43 -21.36
N ALA A 114 -9.18 -1.99 -20.17
CA ALA A 114 -10.14 -3.08 -19.95
C ALA A 114 -11.61 -2.64 -20.07
N ILE A 115 -11.92 -1.41 -19.66
CA ILE A 115 -13.26 -0.81 -19.87
C ILE A 115 -13.48 -0.55 -21.36
N ASP A 116 -12.47 -0.01 -22.04
CA ASP A 116 -12.50 0.27 -23.47
C ASP A 116 -12.52 -1.03 -24.29
N GLU A 117 -11.87 -2.11 -23.85
CA GLU A 117 -11.94 -3.46 -24.41
C GLU A 117 -13.34 -4.03 -24.27
N ARG A 118 -13.94 -3.95 -23.08
CA ARG A 118 -15.31 -4.44 -22.90
C ARG A 118 -16.33 -3.63 -23.67
N ARG A 119 -16.07 -2.34 -23.89
CA ARG A 119 -16.92 -1.47 -24.72
C ARG A 119 -16.71 -1.75 -26.21
N ALA A 120 -15.47 -2.04 -26.61
CA ALA A 120 -15.09 -2.49 -27.94
C ALA A 120 -15.67 -3.87 -28.28
N ASP A 121 -15.66 -4.83 -27.34
CA ASP A 121 -16.23 -6.17 -27.48
C ASP A 121 -17.76 -6.13 -27.59
N GLN A 122 -18.41 -5.19 -26.88
CA GLN A 122 -19.85 -4.95 -27.03
C GLN A 122 -20.22 -4.28 -28.36
N LEU A 123 -19.25 -3.62 -29.01
CA LEU A 123 -19.44 -2.88 -30.25
C LEU A 123 -18.81 -3.56 -31.48
N GLY A 124 -18.03 -4.63 -31.29
CA GLY A 124 -17.40 -5.41 -32.35
C GLY A 124 -16.27 -4.71 -33.13
N VAL A 125 -15.62 -3.67 -32.59
CA VAL A 125 -14.62 -2.85 -33.33
C VAL A 125 -13.29 -2.71 -32.54
N PRO A 126 -12.09 -2.82 -33.18
CA PRO A 126 -10.81 -2.86 -32.47
C PRO A 126 -10.38 -1.56 -31.77
N LEU A 127 -9.73 -1.69 -30.60
CA LEU A 127 -9.21 -0.61 -29.74
C LEU A 127 -8.31 0.42 -30.44
N SER A 128 -7.57 0.02 -31.49
CA SER A 128 -6.69 0.92 -32.25
C SER A 128 -7.45 2.03 -32.99
N GLN A 129 -8.78 1.91 -33.10
CA GLN A 129 -9.65 2.90 -33.72
C GLN A 129 -10.43 3.78 -32.72
N LEU A 130 -10.34 3.52 -31.41
CA LEU A 130 -11.04 4.35 -30.42
C LEU A 130 -10.41 5.74 -30.25
N GLY A 131 -9.12 5.90 -30.57
CA GLY A 131 -8.44 7.19 -30.59
C GLY A 131 -8.86 8.11 -31.74
N GLN A 132 -9.30 7.55 -32.88
CA GLN A 132 -9.78 8.31 -34.04
C GLN A 132 -11.28 8.67 -33.94
N PHE A 133 -12.02 8.04 -33.02
CA PHE A 133 -13.45 8.26 -32.82
C PHE A 133 -13.75 8.70 -31.38
N SER A 134 -13.26 9.87 -30.96
CA SER A 134 -13.59 10.47 -29.66
C SER A 134 -14.43 11.74 -29.85
N GLY A 135 -15.58 11.84 -29.18
CA GLY A 135 -16.56 12.94 -29.34
C GLY A 135 -18.02 12.51 -29.09
N HIS A 136 -18.98 13.42 -29.25
CA HIS A 136 -20.41 13.10 -29.09
C HIS A 136 -20.94 12.20 -30.23
N GLY A 137 -20.28 12.24 -31.39
CA GLY A 137 -20.56 11.46 -32.59
C GLY A 137 -19.73 10.18 -32.74
N ALA A 138 -18.89 9.83 -31.74
CA ALA A 138 -18.03 8.65 -31.76
C ALA A 138 -18.79 7.35 -32.10
N GLN A 139 -19.99 7.20 -31.56
CA GLN A 139 -20.85 6.04 -31.83
C GLN A 139 -21.29 5.99 -33.30
N LEU A 140 -21.61 7.14 -33.92
CA LEU A 140 -22.00 7.21 -35.33
C LEU A 140 -20.80 6.95 -36.24
N SER A 141 -19.62 7.47 -35.89
CA SER A 141 -18.40 7.21 -36.66
C SER A 141 -17.97 5.74 -36.61
N ALA A 142 -18.12 5.07 -35.45
CA ALA A 142 -17.90 3.63 -35.35
C ALA A 142 -18.89 2.83 -36.20
N ARG A 143 -20.17 3.23 -36.24
CA ARG A 143 -21.17 2.62 -37.13
C ARG A 143 -20.84 2.83 -38.60
N ILE A 144 -20.39 4.02 -39.00
CA ILE A 144 -19.93 4.29 -40.38
C ILE A 144 -18.78 3.35 -40.74
N ALA A 145 -17.78 3.19 -39.88
CA ALA A 145 -16.67 2.27 -40.12
C ALA A 145 -17.13 0.79 -40.24
N GLY A 146 -18.11 0.38 -39.42
CA GLY A 146 -18.73 -0.95 -39.53
C GLY A 146 -19.51 -1.14 -40.83
N ALA A 147 -20.23 -0.12 -41.29
CA ALA A 147 -20.94 -0.12 -42.57
C ALA A 147 -19.96 -0.18 -43.76
N GLU A 148 -18.84 0.55 -43.70
CA GLU A 148 -17.77 0.46 -44.72
C GLU A 148 -17.16 -0.94 -44.79
N GLN A 149 -16.93 -1.60 -43.65
CA GLN A 149 -16.44 -2.98 -43.63
C GLN A 149 -17.47 -3.94 -44.24
N THR A 150 -18.74 -3.77 -43.93
CA THR A 150 -19.84 -4.57 -44.49
C THR A 150 -19.99 -4.34 -46.00
N LEU A 151 -19.79 -3.10 -46.45
CA LEU A 151 -19.80 -2.74 -47.86
C LEU A 151 -18.69 -3.45 -48.65
N ARG A 152 -17.50 -3.60 -48.07
CA ARG A 152 -16.41 -4.39 -48.66
C ARG A 152 -16.81 -5.85 -48.85
N LEU A 153 -17.50 -6.44 -47.87
CA LEU A 153 -18.02 -7.81 -47.99
C LEU A 153 -19.06 -7.94 -49.11
N VAL A 154 -19.92 -6.94 -49.31
CA VAL A 154 -20.86 -6.90 -50.45
C VAL A 154 -20.10 -6.84 -51.78
N ALA A 155 -19.06 -6.01 -51.86
CA ALA A 155 -18.22 -5.90 -53.05
C ALA A 155 -17.49 -7.22 -53.38
N GLU A 156 -16.99 -7.92 -52.37
CA GLU A 156 -16.33 -9.23 -52.50
C GLU A 156 -17.28 -10.35 -52.90
N LYS A 157 -18.55 -10.29 -52.45
CA LYS A 157 -19.57 -11.31 -52.77
C LYS A 157 -19.97 -11.31 -54.24
N LYS A 158 -19.98 -10.15 -54.91
CA LYS A 158 -20.37 -10.01 -56.33
C LYS A 158 -19.45 -9.03 -57.11
N PRO A 159 -18.17 -9.38 -57.35
CA PRO A 159 -17.18 -8.46 -57.90
C PRO A 159 -17.36 -8.15 -59.40
N LYS A 160 -18.16 -8.94 -60.12
CA LYS A 160 -18.39 -8.81 -61.57
C LYS A 160 -19.72 -8.15 -61.93
N ASP A 161 -20.57 -7.89 -60.95
CA ASP A 161 -21.88 -7.29 -61.17
C ASP A 161 -21.77 -5.76 -61.26
N ALA A 162 -22.28 -5.19 -62.36
CA ALA A 162 -22.21 -3.75 -62.62
C ALA A 162 -23.09 -2.95 -61.65
N GLU A 163 -24.24 -3.50 -61.26
CA GLU A 163 -25.16 -2.86 -60.31
C GLU A 163 -24.56 -2.82 -58.90
N THR A 164 -23.90 -3.90 -58.47
CA THR A 164 -23.18 -3.94 -57.20
C THR A 164 -22.04 -2.91 -57.17
N LYS A 165 -21.31 -2.71 -58.27
CA LYS A 165 -20.25 -1.68 -58.34
C LYS A 165 -20.79 -0.25 -58.20
N GLN A 166 -21.88 0.05 -58.91
CA GLN A 166 -22.53 1.37 -58.82
C GLN A 166 -23.09 1.62 -57.41
N PHE A 167 -23.70 0.60 -56.81
CA PHE A 167 -24.15 0.66 -55.42
C PHE A 167 -23.00 0.90 -54.45
N VAL A 168 -21.89 0.17 -54.59
CA VAL A 168 -20.71 0.34 -53.72
C VAL A 168 -20.14 1.74 -53.82
N ALA A 169 -20.02 2.29 -55.03
CA ALA A 169 -19.60 3.67 -55.23
C ALA A 169 -20.55 4.66 -54.53
N ALA A 170 -21.86 4.53 -54.77
CA ALA A 170 -22.87 5.42 -54.20
C ALA A 170 -22.94 5.38 -52.67
N ILE A 171 -22.81 4.20 -52.06
CA ILE A 171 -22.80 4.06 -50.59
C ILE A 171 -21.49 4.58 -50.02
N ASN A 172 -20.35 4.37 -50.69
CA ASN A 172 -19.07 4.90 -50.23
C ASN A 172 -19.07 6.44 -50.22
N ASP A 173 -19.62 7.08 -51.26
CA ASP A 173 -19.78 8.53 -51.31
C ASP A 173 -20.70 9.01 -50.18
N ARG A 174 -21.83 8.33 -49.97
CA ARG A 174 -22.77 8.67 -48.91
C ARG A 174 -22.20 8.50 -47.50
N LEU A 175 -21.40 7.45 -47.25
CA LEU A 175 -20.73 7.24 -45.96
C LEU A 175 -19.66 8.32 -45.71
N THR A 176 -18.98 8.77 -46.76
CA THR A 176 -18.02 9.88 -46.71
C THR A 176 -18.73 11.19 -46.34
N ASP A 177 -19.87 11.48 -46.97
CA ASP A 177 -20.69 12.66 -46.66
C ASP A 177 -21.23 12.62 -45.23
N LEU A 178 -21.66 11.44 -44.76
CA LEU A 178 -22.12 11.24 -43.39
C LEU A 178 -20.99 11.45 -42.36
N ALA A 179 -19.77 11.00 -42.66
CA ALA A 179 -18.62 11.24 -41.80
C ALA A 179 -18.28 12.75 -41.70
N ALA A 180 -18.36 13.47 -42.82
CA ALA A 180 -18.22 14.92 -42.84
C ALA A 180 -19.35 15.61 -42.03
N ALA A 181 -20.59 15.13 -42.16
CA ALA A 181 -21.75 15.64 -41.41
C ALA A 181 -21.63 15.40 -39.90
N VAL A 182 -21.10 14.25 -39.46
CA VAL A 182 -20.82 14.00 -38.04
C VAL A 182 -19.80 15.01 -37.50
N THR A 183 -18.73 15.26 -38.25
CA THR A 183 -17.70 16.24 -37.87
C THR A 183 -18.27 17.66 -37.82
N ALA A 184 -19.15 18.02 -38.77
CA ALA A 184 -19.84 19.31 -38.78
C ALA A 184 -20.82 19.45 -37.59
N ALA A 185 -21.50 18.37 -37.20
CA ALA A 185 -22.43 18.35 -36.08
C ALA A 185 -21.76 18.56 -34.72
N GLU A 186 -20.51 18.10 -34.54
CA GLU A 186 -19.74 18.34 -33.30
C GLU A 186 -19.54 19.83 -33.00
N ASN A 187 -19.41 20.65 -34.05
CA ASN A 187 -19.24 22.10 -33.93
C ASN A 187 -20.55 22.86 -33.68
N MET A 188 -21.69 22.16 -33.63
CA MET A 188 -23.00 22.77 -33.40
C MET A 188 -23.37 22.85 -31.91
N PRO A 189 -24.20 23.84 -31.50
CA PRO A 189 -24.79 23.88 -30.16
C PRO A 189 -25.60 22.61 -29.82
N SER A 190 -25.65 22.23 -28.55
CA SER A 190 -26.16 20.93 -28.07
C SER A 190 -27.56 20.56 -28.55
N ALA A 191 -28.49 21.52 -28.64
CA ALA A 191 -29.84 21.27 -29.14
C ALA A 191 -29.86 20.89 -30.63
N ARG A 192 -29.06 21.60 -31.45
CA ARG A 192 -28.97 21.35 -32.89
C ARG A 192 -28.13 20.11 -33.20
N ARG A 193 -27.06 19.88 -32.42
CA ARG A 193 -26.22 18.68 -32.52
C ARG A 193 -27.02 17.38 -32.34
N ARG A 194 -27.92 17.33 -31.33
CA ARG A 194 -28.79 16.15 -31.11
C ARG A 194 -29.71 15.86 -32.30
N GLY A 195 -30.33 16.90 -32.87
CA GLY A 195 -31.17 16.75 -34.06
C GLY A 195 -30.39 16.26 -35.28
N ALA A 196 -29.19 16.80 -35.49
CA ALA A 196 -28.29 16.37 -36.57
C ALA A 196 -27.84 14.90 -36.39
N HIS A 197 -27.42 14.50 -35.19
CA HIS A 197 -27.05 13.11 -34.91
C HIS A 197 -28.23 12.14 -35.06
N ALA A 198 -29.45 12.53 -34.69
CA ALA A 198 -30.64 11.70 -34.89
C ALA A 198 -30.93 11.49 -36.38
N ALA A 199 -30.84 12.55 -37.20
CA ALA A 199 -31.02 12.45 -38.65
C ALA A 199 -29.95 11.56 -39.31
N ILE A 200 -28.68 11.72 -38.89
CA ILE A 200 -27.57 10.88 -39.36
C ILE A 200 -27.80 9.41 -38.98
N SER A 201 -28.28 9.14 -37.76
CA SER A 201 -28.60 7.79 -37.31
C SER A 201 -29.65 7.13 -38.21
N THR A 202 -30.75 7.83 -38.50
CA THR A 202 -31.82 7.31 -39.38
C THR A 202 -31.31 7.02 -40.80
N GLN A 203 -30.40 7.85 -41.32
CA GLN A 203 -29.78 7.58 -42.62
C GLN A 203 -28.86 6.35 -42.59
N LEU A 204 -28.10 6.15 -41.51
CA LEU A 204 -27.29 4.95 -41.33
C LEU A 204 -28.15 3.70 -41.20
N ASP A 205 -29.28 3.76 -40.49
CA ASP A 205 -30.21 2.63 -40.37
C ASP A 205 -30.74 2.19 -41.75
N GLY A 206 -31.01 3.14 -42.65
CA GLY A 206 -31.39 2.84 -44.04
C GLY A 206 -30.25 2.20 -44.85
N ILE A 207 -29.02 2.66 -44.68
CA ILE A 207 -27.84 2.07 -45.34
C ILE A 207 -27.59 0.65 -44.83
N ASP A 208 -27.68 0.43 -43.52
CA ASP A 208 -27.51 -0.89 -42.91
C ASP A 208 -28.56 -1.88 -43.44
N ALA A 209 -29.82 -1.45 -43.60
CA ALA A 209 -30.87 -2.25 -44.20
C ALA A 209 -30.59 -2.62 -45.67
N ASP A 210 -30.14 -1.65 -46.48
CA ASP A 210 -29.77 -1.88 -47.89
C ASP A 210 -28.58 -2.85 -48.01
N LEU A 211 -27.60 -2.74 -47.11
CA LEU A 211 -26.45 -3.64 -47.03
C LEU A 211 -26.89 -5.06 -46.66
N MET A 212 -27.74 -5.22 -45.64
CA MET A 212 -28.24 -6.54 -45.22
C MET A 212 -29.09 -7.20 -46.30
N ALA A 213 -29.94 -6.44 -46.99
CA ALA A 213 -30.75 -6.95 -48.10
C ALA A 213 -29.89 -7.52 -49.23
N ARG A 214 -28.76 -6.86 -49.56
CA ARG A 214 -27.82 -7.34 -50.59
C ARG A 214 -26.94 -8.50 -50.12
N LEU A 215 -26.68 -8.60 -48.82
CA LEU A 215 -26.06 -9.78 -48.23
C LEU A 215 -27.04 -10.97 -48.12
N GLY A 216 -28.34 -10.73 -48.29
CA GLY A 216 -29.39 -11.76 -48.23
C GLY A 216 -29.72 -12.17 -46.79
N LEU A 217 -29.59 -11.22 -45.85
CA LEU A 217 -29.79 -11.43 -44.41
C LEU A 217 -31.12 -10.84 -43.90
N VAL A 218 -32.03 -10.46 -44.81
CA VAL A 218 -33.36 -9.88 -44.54
C VAL A 218 -34.43 -10.67 -45.28
#